data_AF-A0A1Q9V0I3-F1
#
_entry.id   AF-A0A1Q9V0I3-F1
#
_cell.length_a   1.000
_cell.length_b   1.000
_cell.length_c   1.000
_cell.angle_alpha   90.00
_cell.angle_beta   90.00
_cell.angle_gamma   90.00
#
_symmetry.space_group_name_H-M   'P 1'
#
loop_
_entity.id
_entity.type
_entity.pdbx_description
1 polymer ?
#
loop_
_entity_poly.entity_id
_entity_poly.type
_entity_poly.pdbx_seq_one_letter_code
_entity_poly.pdbx_strand_id
1 'polypeptide(L)'
;MGEFFDVATGGPLRLELRSVDGRDFTLLRSIGYTTQEYADAFVVPDGFVTDFASVPHLFTWLVPKSGDFLPAAVLHDALVRPGSHQGPQVERHEADRVFRAAMVALGTGRVRAWLMWAAVTIGTLWASRDLAKRVQLIGLVGLVALLGTAATLDFLDVVEVVPWMGERPWAAELAMGALFAVLVPTVLAVSWGRYWLAGVIVGVALALLLHVTAALLGIYGFYLVLERLVSGPTDDDGVRVRDRQEADAETSLGDR
;
A
#
# COMPACT_ATOMS: atom_id res chain seq x y z
N MET A 1 -0.70 16.27 -19.20
CA MET A 1 -0.15 14.99 -18.72
C MET A 1 1.16 15.31 -18.02
N GLY A 2 1.47 14.67 -16.90
CA GLY A 2 2.71 14.96 -16.17
C GLY A 2 3.92 14.27 -16.80
N GLU A 3 5.12 14.78 -16.53
CA GLU A 3 6.38 14.24 -17.05
C GLU A 3 7.47 14.30 -15.99
N PHE A 4 8.25 13.22 -15.90
CA PHE A 4 9.44 13.15 -15.05
C PHE A 4 10.69 13.45 -15.87
N PHE A 5 11.61 14.20 -15.27
CA PHE A 5 12.86 14.59 -15.91
C PHE A 5 14.02 14.55 -14.90
N ASP A 6 15.23 14.47 -15.44
CA ASP A 6 16.47 14.60 -14.68
C ASP A 6 16.80 16.07 -14.46
N VAL A 7 16.87 16.52 -13.21
CA VAL A 7 17.09 17.94 -12.87
C VAL A 7 18.46 18.43 -13.35
N ALA A 8 19.47 17.58 -13.35
CA ALA A 8 20.82 17.97 -13.71
C ALA A 8 21.00 18.15 -15.23
N THR A 9 20.27 17.39 -16.04
CA THR A 9 20.42 17.40 -17.51
C THR A 9 19.23 18.00 -18.25
N GLY A 10 18.08 18.15 -17.60
CA GLY A 10 16.79 18.42 -18.25
C GLY A 10 16.31 17.30 -19.17
N GLY A 11 17.01 16.16 -19.18
CA GLY A 11 16.76 15.03 -20.06
C GLY A 11 15.82 13.99 -19.45
N PRO A 12 15.78 12.78 -20.05
CA PRO A 12 14.91 11.72 -19.56
C PRO A 12 15.23 11.36 -18.11
N LEU A 13 14.19 11.01 -17.36
CA LEU A 13 14.28 10.59 -15.97
C LEU A 13 15.37 9.53 -15.75
N ARG A 14 16.21 9.77 -14.74
CA ARG A 14 17.19 8.81 -14.21
C ARG A 14 16.99 8.67 -12.72
N LEU A 15 16.57 7.49 -12.29
CA LEU A 15 16.39 7.17 -10.89
C LEU A 15 17.63 6.40 -10.39
N GLU A 16 18.54 7.12 -9.70
CA GLU A 16 19.76 6.56 -9.14
C GLU A 16 19.67 6.57 -7.61
N LEU A 17 19.90 5.41 -6.98
CA LEU A 17 19.63 5.19 -5.56
C LEU A 17 20.76 4.39 -4.91
N ARG A 18 20.98 4.62 -3.62
CA ARG A 18 21.85 3.81 -2.76
C ARG A 18 21.02 3.18 -1.66
N SER A 19 21.07 1.85 -1.54
CA SER A 19 20.42 1.16 -0.42
C SER A 19 21.16 1.46 0.89
N VAL A 20 20.40 1.78 1.94
CA VAL A 20 20.91 1.99 3.30
C VAL A 20 20.92 0.67 4.07
N ASP A 21 19.77 0.00 4.14
CA ASP A 21 19.54 -1.23 4.92
C ASP A 21 18.63 -2.25 4.20
N GLY A 22 18.42 -2.07 2.90
CA GLY A 22 17.49 -2.88 2.09
C GLY A 22 16.02 -2.48 2.19
N ARG A 23 15.66 -1.54 3.08
CA ARG A 23 14.31 -0.92 3.18
C ARG A 23 14.35 0.52 2.75
N ASP A 24 15.33 1.27 3.24
CA ASP A 24 15.52 2.68 2.96
C ASP A 24 16.56 2.87 1.84
N PHE A 25 16.30 3.88 1.00
CA PHE A 25 17.14 4.22 -0.14
C PHE A 25 17.41 5.71 -0.16
N THR A 26 18.68 6.09 -0.29
CA THR A 26 19.08 7.48 -0.51
C THR A 26 19.10 7.76 -2.00
N LEU A 27 18.40 8.81 -2.43
CA LEU A 27 18.41 9.31 -3.79
C LEU A 27 19.79 9.92 -4.10
N LEU A 28 20.48 9.40 -5.11
CA LEU A 28 21.80 9.89 -5.53
C LEU A 28 21.70 11.01 -6.56
N ARG A 29 20.53 11.13 -7.19
CA ARG A 29 20.30 12.07 -8.28
C ARG A 29 18.94 12.73 -8.14
N SER A 30 18.93 14.06 -8.13
CA SER A 30 17.71 14.86 -8.07
C SER A 30 16.76 14.55 -9.23
N ILE A 31 15.47 14.35 -8.92
CA ILE A 31 14.42 14.11 -9.91
C ILE A 31 13.40 15.25 -9.94
N GLY A 32 12.90 15.58 -11.12
CA GLY A 32 11.90 16.60 -11.35
C GLY A 32 10.60 16.00 -11.87
N TYR A 33 9.47 16.58 -11.49
CA TYR A 33 8.15 16.25 -12.02
C TYR A 33 7.38 17.51 -12.36
N THR A 34 6.93 17.61 -13.61
CA THR A 34 6.07 18.70 -14.08
C THR A 34 4.67 18.18 -14.41
N THR A 35 3.66 19.02 -14.26
CA THR A 35 2.27 18.70 -14.59
C THR A 35 1.52 19.99 -14.91
N GLN A 36 0.45 19.89 -15.70
CA GLN A 36 -0.38 21.07 -16.06
C GLN A 36 -1.18 21.63 -14.87
N GLU A 37 -1.30 20.87 -13.78
CA GLU A 37 -2.03 21.29 -12.58
C GLU A 37 -1.26 22.34 -11.75
N TYR A 38 0.07 22.40 -11.91
CA TYR A 38 0.93 23.29 -11.15
C TYR A 38 1.84 24.07 -12.10
N ALA A 39 2.05 25.36 -11.81
CA ALA A 39 2.89 26.22 -12.65
C ALA A 39 4.38 25.83 -12.58
N ASP A 40 4.83 25.48 -11.37
CA ASP A 40 6.21 25.10 -11.10
C ASP A 40 6.36 23.58 -10.98
N ALA A 41 7.54 23.08 -11.35
CA ALA A 41 7.88 21.67 -11.19
C ALA A 41 8.14 21.33 -9.72
N PHE A 42 7.81 20.09 -9.34
CA PHE A 42 8.25 19.51 -8.09
C PHE A 42 9.65 18.94 -8.27
N VAL A 43 10.57 19.28 -7.37
CA VAL A 43 11.94 18.77 -7.39
C VAL A 43 12.25 18.06 -6.08
N VAL A 44 12.63 16.80 -6.18
CA VAL A 44 13.15 16.01 -5.06
C VAL A 44 14.67 16.06 -5.12
N PRO A 45 15.35 16.64 -4.10
CA PRO A 45 16.79 16.76 -4.11
C PRO A 45 17.49 15.42 -3.91
N ASP A 46 18.71 15.29 -4.42
CA ASP A 46 19.61 14.23 -3.99
C ASP A 46 19.86 14.29 -2.47
N GLY A 47 20.25 13.15 -1.90
CA GLY A 47 20.33 12.96 -0.46
C GLY A 47 18.99 12.65 0.22
N PHE A 48 17.86 12.79 -0.49
CA PHE A 48 16.55 12.41 0.05
C PHE A 48 16.45 10.90 0.32
N VAL A 49 15.95 10.53 1.50
CA VAL A 49 15.82 9.12 1.92
C VAL A 49 14.38 8.67 1.77
N THR A 50 14.11 7.63 0.99
CA THR A 50 12.78 7.10 0.65
C THR A 50 12.72 5.60 0.94
N ASP A 51 11.57 5.13 1.43
CA ASP A 51 11.22 3.71 1.59
C ASP A 51 10.28 3.23 0.45
N PHE A 52 10.08 4.08 -0.57
CA PHE A 52 9.14 3.93 -1.67
C PHE A 52 7.70 3.67 -1.21
N ALA A 53 7.17 2.50 -1.54
CA ALA A 53 5.88 2.04 -1.08
C ALA A 53 6.11 1.02 0.02
N SER A 54 5.89 1.43 1.27
CA SER A 54 5.79 0.55 2.44
C SER A 54 4.57 -0.38 2.32
N VAL A 55 4.66 -1.39 1.45
CA VAL A 55 3.63 -2.41 1.22
C VAL A 55 3.90 -3.62 2.13
N PRO A 56 2.96 -3.99 3.02
CA PRO A 56 3.10 -5.21 3.82
C PRO A 56 3.30 -6.42 2.92
N HIS A 57 4.21 -7.34 3.32
CA HIS A 57 4.56 -8.53 2.52
C HIS A 57 3.34 -9.34 2.06
N LEU A 58 2.31 -9.42 2.91
CA LEU A 58 1.06 -10.11 2.59
C LEU A 58 0.33 -9.57 1.35
N PHE A 59 0.55 -8.30 0.99
CA PHE A 59 -0.11 -7.63 -0.13
C PHE A 59 0.77 -7.48 -1.36
N THR A 60 1.99 -8.04 -1.37
CA THR A 60 2.90 -7.90 -2.52
C THR A 60 2.43 -8.66 -3.76
N TRP A 61 1.54 -9.65 -3.60
CA TRP A 61 0.87 -10.32 -4.73
C TRP A 61 -0.13 -9.41 -5.45
N LEU A 62 -0.67 -8.40 -4.76
CA LEU A 62 -1.65 -7.45 -5.30
C LEU A 62 -0.98 -6.17 -5.79
N VAL A 63 -0.06 -5.63 -4.99
CA VAL A 63 0.71 -4.41 -5.29
C VAL A 63 2.20 -4.75 -5.23
N PRO A 64 2.92 -4.78 -6.36
CA PRO A 64 4.33 -5.11 -6.37
C PRO A 64 5.14 -4.03 -5.62
N LYS A 65 6.29 -4.42 -5.03
CA LYS A 65 7.21 -3.48 -4.36
C LYS A 65 8.01 -2.61 -5.34
N SER A 66 8.17 -3.07 -6.58
CA SER A 66 8.93 -2.39 -7.61
C SER A 66 8.16 -2.33 -8.93
N GLY A 67 8.49 -1.33 -9.75
CA GLY A 67 7.91 -1.12 -11.07
C GLY A 67 8.05 0.32 -11.53
N ASP A 68 7.40 0.65 -12.65
CA ASP A 68 7.52 1.96 -13.29
C ASP A 68 7.00 3.12 -12.42
N PHE A 69 6.22 2.83 -11.37
CA PHE A 69 5.70 3.83 -10.43
C PHE A 69 6.72 4.30 -9.39
N LEU A 70 7.91 3.70 -9.29
CA LEU A 70 8.89 4.03 -8.24
C LEU A 70 9.22 5.54 -8.18
N PRO A 71 9.46 6.26 -9.29
CA PRO A 71 9.66 7.72 -9.25
C PRO A 71 8.48 8.48 -8.66
N ALA A 72 7.24 8.01 -8.90
CA ALA A 72 6.05 8.60 -8.29
C ALA A 72 6.01 8.35 -6.76
N ALA A 73 6.47 7.19 -6.29
CA ALA A 73 6.58 6.92 -4.86
C ALA A 73 7.60 7.84 -4.18
N VAL A 74 8.79 8.01 -4.78
CA VAL A 74 9.80 8.98 -4.30
C VAL A 74 9.23 10.39 -4.22
N LEU A 75 8.52 10.81 -5.27
CA LEU A 75 7.85 12.11 -5.28
C LEU A 75 6.82 12.22 -4.15
N HIS A 76 5.96 11.23 -3.97
CA HIS A 76 4.94 11.21 -2.91
C HIS A 76 5.57 11.33 -1.52
N ASP A 77 6.60 10.54 -1.22
CA ASP A 77 7.29 10.57 0.06
C ASP A 77 7.90 11.93 0.35
N ALA A 78 8.37 12.65 -0.69
CA ALA A 78 8.93 13.98 -0.57
C ALA A 78 7.83 15.01 -0.31
N LEU A 79 6.72 14.93 -1.03
CA LEU A 79 5.57 15.84 -0.86
C LEU A 79 4.89 15.70 0.51
N VAL A 80 4.89 14.49 1.10
CA VAL A 80 4.31 14.25 2.42
C VAL A 80 5.22 14.74 3.56
N ARG A 81 6.52 14.91 3.30
CA ARG A 81 7.49 15.39 4.31
C ARG A 81 7.78 16.89 4.14
N PRO A 82 7.42 17.73 5.12
CA PRO A 82 7.67 19.17 5.03
C PRO A 82 9.14 19.50 4.77
N GLY A 83 9.40 20.38 3.81
CA GLY A 83 10.75 20.83 3.46
C GLY A 83 11.63 19.80 2.73
N SER A 84 11.06 18.68 2.30
CA SER A 84 11.81 17.62 1.59
C SER A 84 11.78 17.75 0.07
N HIS A 85 11.08 18.75 -0.47
CA HIS A 85 11.02 19.04 -1.90
C HIS A 85 11.08 20.55 -2.16
N GLN A 86 11.43 20.92 -3.39
CA GLN A 86 11.32 22.28 -3.91
C GLN A 86 10.13 22.37 -4.86
N GLY A 87 9.53 23.55 -4.98
CA GLY A 87 8.34 23.80 -5.80
C GLY A 87 7.08 24.03 -4.97
N PRO A 88 5.89 23.79 -5.56
CA PRO A 88 4.61 24.07 -4.92
C PRO A 88 4.45 23.33 -3.59
N GLN A 89 3.95 24.04 -2.57
CA GLN A 89 3.58 23.42 -1.30
C GLN A 89 2.17 22.86 -1.43
N VAL A 90 2.02 21.59 -1.10
CA VAL A 90 0.77 20.84 -1.30
C VAL A 90 0.34 20.19 0.01
N GLU A 91 -0.97 20.11 0.23
CA GLU A 91 -1.49 19.33 1.34
C GLU A 91 -1.32 17.82 1.07
N ARG A 92 -1.31 17.02 2.13
CA ARG A 92 -1.14 15.57 2.02
C ARG A 92 -2.15 14.89 1.08
N HIS A 93 -3.38 15.38 1.03
CA HIS A 93 -4.40 14.87 0.12
C HIS A 93 -4.14 15.21 -1.35
N GLU A 94 -3.44 16.32 -1.61
CA GLU A 94 -2.99 16.71 -2.94
C GLU A 94 -1.76 15.90 -3.34
N ALA A 95 -0.84 15.64 -2.40
CA ALA A 95 0.27 14.71 -2.62
C ALA A 95 -0.24 13.34 -3.08
N ASP A 96 -1.29 12.79 -2.41
CA ASP A 96 -1.93 11.54 -2.85
C ASP A 96 -2.47 11.66 -4.28
N ARG A 97 -3.15 12.76 -4.61
CA ARG A 97 -3.68 12.99 -5.97
C ARG A 97 -2.57 13.07 -7.03
N VAL A 98 -1.50 13.80 -6.73
CA VAL A 98 -0.30 13.93 -7.58
C VAL A 98 0.35 12.56 -7.77
N PHE A 99 0.46 11.75 -6.72
CA PHE A 99 0.98 10.38 -6.80
C PHE A 99 0.19 9.54 -7.79
N ARG A 100 -1.15 9.54 -7.71
CA ARG A 100 -2.00 8.82 -8.67
C ARG A 100 -1.76 9.28 -10.12
N ALA A 101 -1.72 10.60 -10.33
CA ALA A 101 -1.52 11.17 -11.66
C ALA A 101 -0.13 10.84 -12.22
N ALA A 102 0.90 10.94 -11.39
CA ALA A 102 2.29 10.61 -11.71
C ALA A 102 2.46 9.12 -12.07
N MET A 103 1.82 8.21 -11.33
CA MET A 103 1.81 6.78 -11.66
C MET A 103 1.24 6.52 -13.05
N VAL A 104 0.11 7.14 -13.39
CA VAL A 104 -0.52 6.99 -14.70
C VAL A 104 0.35 7.58 -15.81
N ALA A 105 1.03 8.70 -15.55
CA ALA A 105 1.98 9.29 -16.50
C ALA A 105 3.18 8.38 -16.78
N LEU A 106 3.64 7.62 -15.78
CA LEU A 106 4.69 6.61 -15.90
C LEU A 106 4.22 5.30 -16.55
N GLY A 107 2.97 5.20 -16.99
CA GLY A 107 2.42 4.00 -17.63
C GLY A 107 1.85 2.97 -16.67
N THR A 108 1.75 3.27 -15.38
CA THR A 108 1.10 2.37 -14.42
C THR A 108 -0.38 2.21 -14.76
N GLY A 109 -0.85 0.96 -14.80
CA GLY A 109 -2.25 0.64 -15.08
C GLY A 109 -3.21 1.39 -14.13
N ARG A 110 -4.29 1.95 -14.69
CA ARG A 110 -5.20 2.85 -13.95
C ARG A 110 -5.78 2.21 -12.68
N VAL A 111 -6.18 0.95 -12.75
CA VAL A 111 -6.72 0.22 -11.58
C VAL A 111 -5.69 0.15 -10.46
N ARG A 112 -4.43 -0.20 -10.78
CA ARG A 112 -3.34 -0.22 -9.80
C ARG A 112 -3.08 1.16 -9.21
N ALA A 113 -3.04 2.20 -10.04
CA ALA A 113 -2.86 3.57 -9.58
C ALA A 113 -3.98 4.01 -8.61
N TRP A 114 -5.23 3.62 -8.86
CA TRP A 114 -6.36 3.87 -7.95
C TRP A 114 -6.28 3.08 -6.65
N LEU A 115 -5.87 1.81 -6.69
CA LEU A 115 -5.66 0.99 -5.48
C LEU A 115 -4.54 1.57 -4.60
N MET A 116 -3.40 1.90 -5.19
CA MET A 116 -2.27 2.50 -4.49
C MET A 116 -2.61 3.89 -3.95
N TRP A 117 -3.33 4.71 -4.71
CA TRP A 117 -3.87 5.98 -4.24
C TRP A 117 -4.77 5.82 -3.01
N ALA A 118 -5.70 4.87 -3.06
CA ALA A 118 -6.60 4.63 -1.93
C ALA A 118 -5.81 4.20 -0.68
N ALA A 119 -4.78 3.36 -0.84
CA ALA A 119 -3.92 2.94 0.25
C ALA A 119 -3.16 4.10 0.91
N VAL A 120 -2.52 4.99 0.14
CA VAL A 120 -1.83 6.17 0.71
C VAL A 120 -2.81 7.15 1.35
N THR A 121 -4.02 7.28 0.80
CA THR A 121 -5.09 8.10 1.41
C THR A 121 -5.56 7.54 2.74
N ILE A 122 -5.58 6.22 2.96
CA ILE A 122 -5.81 5.66 4.31
C ILE A 122 -4.72 6.11 5.28
N GLY A 123 -3.45 6.09 4.86
CA GLY A 123 -2.33 6.62 5.64
C GLY A 123 -2.51 8.11 5.98
N THR A 124 -2.99 8.90 5.01
CA THR A 124 -3.35 10.32 5.20
C THR A 124 -4.45 10.50 6.24
N LEU A 125 -5.52 9.71 6.18
CA LEU A 125 -6.61 9.77 7.16
C LEU A 125 -6.17 9.35 8.56
N TRP A 126 -5.35 8.29 8.66
CA TRP A 126 -4.79 7.82 9.92
C TRP A 126 -3.88 8.88 10.57
N ALA A 127 -3.00 9.49 9.78
CA ALA A 127 -2.10 10.54 10.26
C ALA A 127 -2.81 11.88 10.56
N SER A 128 -3.99 12.11 9.99
CA SER A 128 -4.76 13.33 10.24
C SER A 128 -5.08 13.47 11.73
N ARG A 129 -5.17 14.71 12.23
CA ARG A 129 -5.58 15.00 13.62
C ARG A 129 -7.10 14.93 13.82
N ASP A 130 -7.85 14.62 12.77
CA ASP A 130 -9.29 14.56 12.78
C ASP A 130 -9.77 13.22 13.35
N LEU A 131 -10.29 13.25 14.58
CA LEU A 131 -10.82 12.07 15.25
C LEU A 131 -12.01 11.45 14.48
N ALA A 132 -12.86 12.28 13.86
CA ALA A 132 -14.00 11.78 13.11
C ALA A 132 -13.55 10.94 11.92
N LYS A 133 -12.47 11.34 11.23
CA LYS A 133 -11.91 10.57 10.10
C LYS A 133 -11.31 9.24 10.55
N ARG A 134 -10.61 9.21 11.69
CA ARG A 134 -10.09 7.97 12.26
C ARG A 134 -11.21 7.01 12.69
N VAL A 135 -12.24 7.54 13.34
CA VAL A 135 -13.42 6.76 13.73
C VAL A 135 -14.17 6.23 12.50
N GLN A 136 -14.31 7.04 11.46
CA GLN A 136 -14.88 6.62 10.17
C GLN A 136 -14.08 5.47 9.53
N LEU A 137 -12.75 5.57 9.53
CA LEU A 137 -11.85 4.53 9.02
C LEU A 137 -11.96 3.22 9.83
N ILE A 138 -11.83 3.31 11.15
CA ILE A 138 -11.93 2.14 12.04
C ILE A 138 -13.32 1.50 11.94
N GLY A 139 -14.37 2.33 11.91
CA GLY A 139 -15.75 1.87 11.76
C GLY A 139 -15.98 1.16 10.43
N LEU A 140 -15.46 1.68 9.32
CA LEU A 140 -15.53 1.02 8.02
C LEU A 140 -14.79 -0.31 8.03
N VAL A 141 -13.54 -0.33 8.47
CA VAL A 141 -12.72 -1.55 8.51
C VAL A 141 -13.36 -2.61 9.41
N GLY A 142 -13.76 -2.22 10.63
CA GLY A 142 -14.37 -3.13 11.59
C GLY A 142 -15.71 -3.69 11.13
N LEU A 143 -16.61 -2.84 10.61
CA LEU A 143 -17.92 -3.28 10.14
C LEU A 143 -17.81 -4.16 8.88
N VAL A 144 -16.96 -3.79 7.93
CA VAL A 144 -16.73 -4.59 6.72
C VAL A 144 -16.09 -5.93 7.05
N ALA A 145 -15.10 -5.96 7.95
CA ALA A 145 -14.49 -7.21 8.40
C ALA A 145 -15.49 -8.12 9.14
N LEU A 146 -16.31 -7.55 10.03
CA LEU A 146 -17.34 -8.29 10.76
C LEU A 146 -18.38 -8.89 9.81
N LEU A 147 -18.96 -8.06 8.94
CA LEU A 147 -19.98 -8.51 7.99
C LEU A 147 -19.41 -9.46 6.94
N GLY A 148 -18.19 -9.22 6.46
CA GLY A 148 -17.49 -10.10 5.54
C GLY A 148 -17.21 -11.46 6.17
N THR A 149 -16.83 -11.51 7.44
CA THR A 149 -16.65 -12.77 8.19
C THR A 149 -17.97 -13.49 8.36
N ALA A 150 -19.03 -12.80 8.78
CA ALA A 150 -20.36 -13.40 8.90
C ALA A 150 -20.82 -13.97 7.56
N ALA A 151 -20.68 -13.22 6.47
CA ALA A 151 -21.02 -13.66 5.11
C ALA A 151 -20.15 -14.85 4.64
N THR A 152 -18.89 -14.93 5.07
CA THR A 152 -18.04 -16.10 4.84
C THR A 152 -18.61 -17.34 5.47
N LEU A 153 -18.99 -17.21 6.75
CA LEU A 153 -19.44 -18.33 7.56
C LEU A 153 -20.84 -18.79 7.14
N ASP A 154 -21.70 -17.85 6.73
CA ASP A 154 -23.01 -18.12 6.13
C ASP A 154 -22.85 -18.94 4.84
N PHE A 155 -21.97 -18.50 3.93
CA PHE A 155 -21.65 -19.21 2.69
C PHE A 155 -21.03 -20.60 2.86
N LEU A 156 -20.50 -20.90 4.05
CA LEU A 156 -19.94 -22.21 4.40
C LEU A 156 -20.92 -23.04 5.25
N ASP A 157 -22.18 -22.62 5.36
CA ASP A 157 -23.23 -23.24 6.17
C ASP A 157 -22.84 -23.40 7.66
N VAL A 158 -22.01 -22.51 8.19
CA VAL A 158 -21.55 -22.53 9.60
C VAL A 158 -22.48 -21.72 10.50
N VAL A 159 -23.06 -20.63 9.99
CA VAL A 159 -23.96 -19.73 10.71
C VAL A 159 -25.07 -19.25 9.78
N GLU A 160 -26.21 -18.81 10.32
CA GLU A 160 -27.33 -18.26 9.54
C GLU A 160 -27.73 -16.90 10.12
N VAL A 161 -26.87 -15.89 9.95
CA VAL A 161 -27.03 -14.57 10.61
C VAL A 161 -27.18 -13.45 9.60
N VAL A 162 -26.81 -13.68 8.33
CA VAL A 162 -26.76 -12.66 7.31
C VAL A 162 -28.11 -12.58 6.58
N PRO A 163 -28.94 -11.53 6.77
CA PRO A 163 -30.33 -11.54 6.32
C PRO A 163 -30.53 -11.65 4.80
N TRP A 164 -29.50 -11.35 4.01
CA TRP A 164 -29.54 -11.37 2.54
C TRP A 164 -28.94 -12.64 1.91
N MET A 165 -28.30 -13.52 2.70
CA MET A 165 -27.70 -14.77 2.22
C MET A 165 -28.70 -15.92 2.42
N GLY A 166 -28.87 -16.52 3.60
CA GLY A 166 -30.00 -17.41 3.91
C GLY A 166 -30.15 -18.61 2.95
N GLU A 167 -31.23 -19.40 3.10
CA GLU A 167 -31.42 -20.59 2.26
C GLU A 167 -31.72 -20.23 0.80
N ARG A 168 -30.68 -20.17 -0.02
CA ARG A 168 -30.75 -19.86 -1.45
C ARG A 168 -29.85 -20.79 -2.24
N PRO A 169 -30.07 -20.94 -3.56
CA PRO A 169 -29.10 -21.60 -4.42
C PRO A 169 -27.74 -20.88 -4.34
N TRP A 170 -26.65 -21.65 -4.28
CA TRP A 170 -25.28 -21.15 -4.12
C TRP A 170 -24.91 -19.94 -4.99
N ALA A 171 -25.38 -19.91 -6.26
CA ALA A 171 -25.10 -18.82 -7.19
C ALA A 171 -25.81 -17.52 -6.79
N ALA A 172 -27.04 -17.61 -6.29
CA ALA A 172 -27.79 -16.46 -5.81
C ALA A 172 -27.19 -15.94 -4.50
N GLU A 173 -26.75 -16.84 -3.63
CA GLU A 173 -26.07 -16.48 -2.40
C GLU A 173 -24.74 -15.76 -2.66
N LEU A 174 -23.90 -16.31 -3.55
CA LEU A 174 -22.64 -15.68 -3.98
C LEU A 174 -22.90 -14.29 -4.60
N ALA A 175 -23.91 -14.17 -5.46
CA ALA A 175 -24.27 -12.90 -6.08
C ALA A 175 -24.73 -11.86 -5.05
N MET A 176 -25.54 -12.26 -4.07
CA MET A 176 -25.98 -11.40 -2.98
C MET A 176 -24.82 -11.00 -2.07
N GLY A 177 -23.94 -11.93 -1.72
CA GLY A 177 -22.71 -11.65 -0.98
C GLY A 177 -21.84 -10.62 -1.69
N ALA A 178 -21.58 -10.82 -2.99
CA ALA A 178 -20.81 -9.88 -3.81
C ALA A 178 -21.48 -8.51 -3.94
N LEU A 179 -22.80 -8.46 -4.10
CA LEU A 179 -23.57 -7.22 -4.16
C LEU A 179 -23.41 -6.41 -2.86
N PHE A 180 -23.61 -7.04 -1.70
CA PHE A 180 -23.50 -6.36 -0.41
C PHE A 180 -22.04 -6.04 -0.03
N ALA A 181 -21.07 -6.82 -0.50
CA ALA A 181 -19.65 -6.49 -0.43
C ALA A 181 -19.29 -5.20 -1.20
N VAL A 182 -20.12 -4.78 -2.16
CA VAL A 182 -19.99 -3.49 -2.84
C VAL A 182 -20.87 -2.40 -2.21
N LEU A 183 -22.13 -2.70 -1.93
CA LEU A 183 -23.10 -1.72 -1.43
C LEU A 183 -22.73 -1.21 -0.04
N VAL A 184 -22.42 -2.11 0.91
CA VAL A 184 -22.18 -1.72 2.31
C VAL A 184 -21.00 -0.75 2.42
N PRO A 185 -19.80 -1.05 1.87
CA PRO A 185 -18.71 -0.10 1.97
C PRO A 185 -18.97 1.18 1.19
N THR A 186 -19.70 1.11 0.06
CA THR A 186 -20.07 2.31 -0.71
C THR A 186 -20.90 3.29 0.11
N VAL A 187 -21.95 2.79 0.79
CA VAL A 187 -22.82 3.62 1.64
C VAL A 187 -22.04 4.23 2.80
N LEU A 188 -21.20 3.45 3.48
CA LEU A 188 -20.36 3.94 4.58
C LEU A 188 -19.41 5.04 4.11
N ALA A 189 -18.82 4.86 2.92
CA ALA A 189 -17.83 5.78 2.36
C ALA A 189 -18.42 7.13 1.93
N VAL A 190 -19.72 7.24 1.63
CA VAL A 190 -20.37 8.52 1.29
C VAL A 190 -20.16 9.58 2.39
N SER A 191 -20.11 9.14 3.66
CA SER A 191 -19.88 10.03 4.80
C SER A 191 -18.46 10.63 4.87
N TRP A 192 -17.53 10.19 4.01
CA TRP A 192 -16.14 10.59 4.05
C TRP A 192 -15.86 11.91 3.31
N GLY A 193 -16.87 12.49 2.65
CA GLY A 193 -16.73 13.74 1.91
C GLY A 193 -15.80 13.57 0.72
N ARG A 194 -14.74 14.38 0.61
CA ARG A 194 -13.79 14.32 -0.51
C ARG A 194 -13.06 12.97 -0.66
N TYR A 195 -13.02 12.16 0.39
CA TYR A 195 -12.33 10.86 0.41
C TYR A 195 -13.26 9.66 0.15
N TRP A 196 -14.52 9.90 -0.23
CA TRP A 196 -15.51 8.82 -0.41
C TRP A 196 -14.99 7.73 -1.35
N LEU A 197 -14.37 8.10 -2.48
CA LEU A 197 -13.88 7.12 -3.44
C LEU A 197 -12.75 6.24 -2.89
N ALA A 198 -11.90 6.77 -2.01
CA ALA A 198 -10.89 5.95 -1.32
C ALA A 198 -11.55 4.95 -0.37
N GLY A 199 -12.58 5.40 0.37
CA GLY A 199 -13.39 4.54 1.23
C GLY A 199 -14.10 3.43 0.46
N VAL A 200 -14.66 3.73 -0.72
CA VAL A 200 -15.26 2.71 -1.61
C VAL A 200 -14.20 1.69 -2.01
N ILE A 201 -13.07 2.13 -2.56
CA ILE A 201 -12.02 1.22 -3.05
C ILE A 201 -11.51 0.31 -1.93
N VAL A 202 -11.16 0.90 -0.78
CA VAL A 202 -10.60 0.15 0.35
C VAL A 202 -11.63 -0.79 0.95
N GLY A 203 -12.87 -0.32 1.12
CA GLY A 203 -13.93 -1.11 1.71
C GLY A 203 -14.37 -2.26 0.81
N VAL A 204 -14.49 -2.04 -0.50
CA VAL A 204 -14.79 -3.10 -1.48
C VAL A 204 -13.65 -4.10 -1.56
N ALA A 205 -12.40 -3.62 -1.66
CA ALA A 205 -11.23 -4.50 -1.69
C ALA A 205 -11.16 -5.35 -0.42
N LEU A 206 -11.36 -4.75 0.76
CA LEU A 206 -11.40 -5.48 2.03
C LEU A 206 -12.52 -6.52 2.04
N ALA A 207 -13.75 -6.15 1.66
CA ALA A 207 -14.89 -7.06 1.67
C ALA A 207 -14.69 -8.29 0.77
N LEU A 208 -14.14 -8.09 -0.43
CA LEU A 208 -13.93 -9.15 -1.41
C LEU A 208 -12.68 -9.99 -1.13
N LEU A 209 -11.65 -9.39 -0.53
CA LEU A 209 -10.37 -10.04 -0.27
C LEU A 209 -10.21 -10.52 1.17
N LEU A 210 -11.21 -10.32 2.04
CA LEU A 210 -11.11 -10.69 3.46
C LEU A 210 -10.75 -12.16 3.64
N HIS A 211 -11.49 -13.05 2.97
CA HIS A 211 -11.30 -14.50 3.05
C HIS A 211 -9.95 -14.92 2.47
N VAL A 212 -9.54 -14.30 1.36
CA VAL A 212 -8.22 -14.52 0.75
C VAL A 212 -7.11 -14.09 1.71
N THR A 213 -7.28 -12.94 2.36
CA THR A 213 -6.35 -12.41 3.35
C THR A 213 -6.25 -13.34 4.55
N ALA A 214 -7.38 -13.85 5.06
CA ALA A 214 -7.42 -14.82 6.14
C ALA A 214 -6.71 -16.13 5.77
N ALA A 215 -6.95 -16.66 4.56
CA ALA A 215 -6.27 -17.86 4.06
C ALA A 215 -4.76 -17.65 3.93
N LEU A 216 -4.32 -16.53 3.34
CA LEU A 216 -2.91 -16.19 3.22
C LEU A 216 -2.24 -16.00 4.59
N LEU A 217 -2.93 -15.39 5.57
CA LEU A 217 -2.44 -15.29 6.94
C LEU A 217 -2.26 -16.67 7.58
N GLY A 218 -3.19 -17.59 7.37
CA GLY A 218 -3.06 -18.97 7.82
C GLY A 218 -1.84 -19.68 7.23
N ILE A 219 -1.66 -19.57 5.91
CA ILE A 219 -0.50 -20.15 5.19
C ILE A 219 0.81 -19.51 5.67
N TYR A 220 0.85 -18.19 5.77
CA TYR A 220 2.04 -17.45 6.20
C TYR A 220 2.39 -17.75 7.66
N GLY A 221 1.40 -17.84 8.54
CA GLY A 221 1.59 -18.25 9.93
C GLY A 221 2.13 -19.67 10.05
N PHE A 222 1.61 -20.61 9.25
CA PHE A 222 2.14 -21.97 9.16
C PHE A 222 3.59 -21.99 8.68
N TYR A 223 3.92 -21.21 7.64
CA TYR A 223 5.29 -21.02 7.18
C TYR A 223 6.20 -20.49 8.30
N LEU A 224 5.79 -19.46 9.04
CA LEU A 224 6.61 -18.92 10.14
C LEU A 224 6.86 -19.93 11.25
N VAL A 225 5.87 -20.77 11.58
CA VAL A 225 6.04 -21.85 12.55
C VAL A 225 7.05 -22.87 12.03
N LEU A 226 6.92 -23.30 10.78
CA LEU A 226 7.82 -24.27 10.16
C LEU A 226 9.25 -23.72 10.06
N GLU A 227 9.40 -22.48 9.61
CA GLU A 227 10.67 -21.76 9.54
C GLU A 227 11.33 -21.67 10.93
N ARG A 228 10.56 -21.35 11.98
CA ARG A 228 11.07 -21.29 13.35
C ARG A 228 11.48 -22.66 13.88
N LEU A 229 10.79 -23.73 13.49
CA LEU A 229 11.13 -25.11 13.88
C LEU A 229 12.39 -25.61 13.18
N VAL A 230 12.60 -25.25 11.91
CA VAL A 230 13.75 -25.70 11.09
C VAL A 230 14.99 -24.83 11.32
N SER A 231 14.82 -23.51 11.22
CA SER A 231 15.92 -22.52 11.18
C SER A 231 16.19 -21.85 12.54
N GLY A 232 15.30 -22.02 13.53
CA GLY A 232 15.40 -21.37 14.85
C GLY A 232 14.89 -19.91 14.86
N PRO A 233 15.05 -19.20 15.99
CA PRO A 233 14.57 -17.82 16.14
C PRO A 233 15.47 -16.80 15.41
N THR A 234 14.85 -15.76 14.84
CA THR A 234 15.53 -14.55 14.37
C THR A 234 15.81 -13.58 15.52
N ASP A 235 16.80 -12.69 15.35
CA ASP A 235 17.01 -11.55 16.25
C ASP A 235 15.98 -10.42 16.03
N ASP A 236 16.13 -9.33 16.79
CA ASP A 236 15.23 -8.17 16.76
C ASP A 236 15.21 -7.45 15.39
N ASP A 237 16.24 -7.63 14.57
CA ASP A 237 16.33 -7.07 13.21
C ASP A 237 15.80 -8.05 12.13
N GLY A 238 15.34 -9.24 12.54
CA GLY A 238 14.86 -10.28 11.64
C GLY A 238 15.99 -11.02 10.93
N VAL A 239 17.23 -10.87 11.40
CA VAL A 239 18.41 -11.50 10.83
C VAL A 239 18.69 -12.83 11.55
N ARG A 240 19.04 -13.86 10.77
CA ARG A 240 19.41 -15.16 11.32
C ARG A 240 20.85 -15.12 11.81
N VAL A 241 21.01 -15.04 13.12
CA VAL A 241 22.32 -14.91 13.79
C VAL A 241 23.25 -16.08 13.44
N ARG A 242 22.72 -17.31 13.34
CA ARG A 242 23.52 -18.51 13.00
C ARG A 242 24.06 -18.49 11.57
N ASP A 243 23.19 -18.34 10.58
CA ASP A 243 23.61 -18.32 9.16
C ASP A 243 24.54 -17.15 8.86
N ARG A 244 24.32 -15.99 9.49
CA ARG A 244 25.21 -14.83 9.34
C ARG A 244 26.55 -15.07 9.99
N GLN A 245 26.59 -15.67 11.18
CA GLN A 245 27.85 -16.05 11.84
C GLN A 245 28.63 -17.11 11.05
N GLU A 246 27.94 -18.07 10.43
CA GLU A 246 28.57 -19.07 9.56
C GLU A 246 29.11 -18.44 8.27
N ALA A 247 28.33 -17.57 7.61
CA ALA A 247 28.78 -16.84 6.42
C ALA A 247 29.96 -15.89 6.72
N ASP A 248 29.91 -15.18 7.85
CA ASP A 248 31.00 -14.29 8.29
C ASP A 248 32.26 -15.10 8.68
N ALA A 249 32.09 -16.29 9.26
CA ALA A 249 33.19 -17.20 9.60
C ALA A 249 33.85 -17.81 8.36
N GLU A 250 33.07 -18.20 7.34
CA GLU A 250 33.59 -18.68 6.06
C GLU A 250 34.32 -17.58 5.27
N THR A 251 33.79 -16.36 5.30
CA THR A 251 34.45 -15.20 4.66
C THR A 251 35.78 -14.87 5.35
N SER A 252 35.86 -14.98 6.69
CA SER A 252 37.10 -14.79 7.45
C SER A 252 38.15 -15.89 7.23
N LEU A 253 37.75 -17.08 6.76
CA LEU A 253 38.66 -18.21 6.49
C LEU A 253 39.21 -18.19 5.06
N GLY A 254 38.49 -17.59 4.11
CA GLY A 254 38.94 -17.43 2.72
C GLY A 254 39.98 -16.33 2.49
N ASP A 255 40.14 -15.41 3.45
CA ASP A 255 41.07 -14.27 3.41
C ASP A 255 42.41 -14.54 4.15
N ARG A 256 42.70 -15.79 4.52
CA ARG A 256 43.97 -16.24 5.15
C ARG A 256 44.77 -17.15 4.21
#